data_AF-A0A349XYM1-F1
#
_entry.id   AF-A0A349XYM1-F1
#
_cell.length_a   1.000
_cell.length_b   1.000
_cell.length_c   1.000
_cell.angle_alpha   90.00
_cell.angle_beta   90.00
_cell.angle_gamma   90.00
#
_symmetry.space_group_name_H-M   'P 1'
#
loop_
_entity.id
_entity.type
_entity.pdbx_description
1 polymer ?
#
loop_
_entity_poly.entity_id
_entity_poly.type
_entity_poly.pdbx_seq_one_letter_code
_entity_poly.pdbx_strand_id
1 'polypeptide(L)'
;MPDILIAAGWRRILVEAQGEVAKQPREWDVETVSATRAPDGSMLLEATYNAFDMPLDESLPHPWRAWQWIRQAARARSLVTCEICGSAGRARGGGNAALVRCDRHVDVVYDPNDNEDLRQFLKDYGDGLDFMQEFQRLSKSGDDHDPD
;
A
#
# COMPACT_ATOMS: atom_id res chain seq x y z
N MET A 1 17.82 -1.74 -3.09
CA MET A 1 17.29 -1.41 -1.74
C MET A 1 15.93 -2.08 -1.67
N PRO A 2 15.62 -2.94 -0.69
CA PRO A 2 14.37 -3.68 -0.76
C PRO A 2 13.21 -2.70 -0.57
N ASP A 3 12.24 -2.77 -1.48
CA ASP A 3 11.00 -2.00 -1.62
C ASP A 3 10.00 -2.16 -0.45
N ILE A 4 10.50 -2.42 0.76
CA ILE A 4 9.73 -2.79 1.95
C ILE A 4 9.82 -1.67 3.00
N LEU A 5 9.84 -0.40 2.55
CA LEU A 5 9.62 0.78 3.41
C LEU A 5 8.20 1.34 3.23
N ILE A 6 7.31 0.50 2.71
CA ILE A 6 5.88 0.76 2.73
C ILE A 6 5.42 0.37 4.12
N ALA A 7 4.96 1.37 4.87
CA ALA A 7 4.29 1.17 6.14
C ALA A 7 3.33 -0.03 6.02
N ALA A 8 3.51 -1.04 6.88
CA ALA A 8 2.97 -2.38 6.70
C ALA A 8 1.48 -2.44 6.34
N GLY A 9 0.70 -1.45 6.80
CA GLY A 9 -0.72 -1.29 6.51
C GLY A 9 -1.07 -1.03 5.05
N TRP A 10 -0.16 -0.50 4.24
CA TRP A 10 -0.41 -0.29 2.81
C TRP A 10 0.05 -1.47 1.93
N ARG A 11 0.64 -2.52 2.50
CA ARG A 11 1.09 -3.70 1.74
C ARG A 11 -0.03 -4.31 0.90
N ARG A 12 -1.26 -4.34 1.45
CA ARG A 12 -2.44 -4.82 0.71
C ARG A 12 -2.78 -3.93 -0.50
N ILE A 13 -2.63 -2.61 -0.38
CA ILE A 13 -2.86 -1.67 -1.49
C ILE A 13 -1.84 -1.92 -2.60
N LEU A 14 -0.56 -2.16 -2.25
CA LEU A 14 0.46 -2.51 -3.24
C LEU A 14 0.14 -3.84 -3.95
N VAL A 15 -0.22 -4.88 -3.20
CA VAL A 15 -0.57 -6.20 -3.79
C VAL A 15 -1.77 -6.08 -4.73
N GLU A 16 -2.78 -5.30 -4.36
CA GLU A 16 -3.94 -5.08 -5.23
C GLU A 16 -3.57 -4.27 -6.47
N ALA A 17 -2.71 -3.25 -6.35
CA ALA A 17 -2.20 -2.51 -7.50
C ALA A 17 -1.37 -3.40 -8.45
N GLN A 18 -0.52 -4.26 -7.92
CA GLN A 18 0.20 -5.30 -8.69
C GLN A 18 -0.77 -6.23 -9.41
N GLY A 19 -1.87 -6.62 -8.74
CA GLY A 19 -2.95 -7.40 -9.35
C GLY A 19 -3.66 -6.68 -10.50
N GLU A 20 -3.93 -5.38 -10.38
CA GLU A 20 -4.52 -4.59 -11.46
C GLU A 20 -3.56 -4.39 -12.64
N VAL A 21 -2.26 -4.26 -12.37
CA VAL A 21 -1.23 -4.24 -13.42
C VAL A 21 -1.16 -5.58 -14.14
N ALA A 22 -1.25 -6.70 -13.43
CA ALA A 22 -1.21 -8.04 -14.03
C ALA A 22 -2.40 -8.34 -14.96
N LYS A 23 -3.50 -7.57 -14.87
CA LYS A 23 -4.64 -7.66 -15.79
C LYS A 23 -4.43 -6.88 -17.09
N GLN A 24 -3.42 -6.02 -17.16
CA GLN A 24 -3.15 -5.21 -18.34
C GLN A 24 -2.57 -6.08 -19.47
N PRO A 25 -2.69 -5.64 -20.74
CA PRO A 25 -2.08 -6.32 -21.88
C PRO A 25 -0.59 -6.59 -21.66
N ARG A 26 -0.15 -7.82 -21.97
CA ARG A 26 1.23 -8.26 -21.73
C ARG A 26 2.22 -7.47 -22.57
N GLU A 27 1.82 -7.02 -23.75
CA GLU A 27 2.66 -6.20 -24.62
C GLU A 27 3.07 -4.87 -23.98
N TRP A 28 2.33 -4.35 -23.00
CA TRP A 28 2.69 -3.10 -22.32
C TRP A 28 3.89 -3.24 -21.38
N ASP A 29 4.31 -4.48 -21.10
CA ASP A 29 5.56 -4.81 -20.40
C ASP A 29 5.74 -3.98 -19.14
N VAL A 30 4.70 -3.95 -18.30
CA VAL A 30 4.76 -3.22 -17.03
C VAL A 30 5.65 -4.02 -16.08
N GLU A 31 6.90 -3.59 -15.98
CA GLU A 31 7.89 -4.17 -15.09
C GLU A 31 7.80 -3.52 -13.71
N THR A 32 7.91 -4.35 -12.68
CA THR A 32 8.19 -3.98 -11.29
C THR A 32 7.37 -2.80 -10.76
N VAL A 33 6.19 -3.09 -10.19
CA VAL A 33 5.43 -2.10 -9.42
C VAL A 33 5.99 -2.04 -8.01
N SER A 34 6.60 -0.91 -7.66
CA SER A 34 7.03 -0.57 -6.30
C SER A 34 6.16 0.54 -5.74
N ALA A 35 6.26 0.77 -4.42
CA ALA A 35 5.68 1.95 -3.82
C ALA A 35 6.64 2.63 -2.86
N THR A 36 6.55 3.94 -2.85
CA THR A 36 7.25 4.83 -1.92
C THR A 36 6.25 5.74 -1.24
N ARG A 37 6.72 6.50 -0.25
CA ARG A 37 5.92 7.53 0.41
C ARG A 37 6.12 8.86 -0.30
N ALA A 38 5.02 9.51 -0.67
CA ALA A 38 5.04 10.88 -1.16
C ALA A 38 5.17 11.89 0.01
N PRO A 39 5.71 13.11 -0.24
CA PRO A 39 5.80 14.16 0.77
C PRO A 39 4.46 14.57 1.39
N ASP A 40 3.35 14.32 0.72
CA ASP A 40 2.01 14.60 1.24
C ASP A 40 1.44 13.49 2.14
N GLY A 41 2.23 12.46 2.44
CA GLY A 41 1.80 11.36 3.31
C GLY A 41 1.04 10.25 2.61
N SER A 42 0.94 10.27 1.29
CA SER A 42 0.27 9.23 0.52
C SER A 42 1.24 8.20 -0.06
N MET A 43 0.68 7.11 -0.57
CA MET A 43 1.40 6.13 -1.38
C MET A 43 1.64 6.67 -2.79
N LEU A 44 2.91 6.65 -3.20
CA LEU A 44 3.35 6.88 -4.56
C LEU A 44 3.72 5.53 -5.18
N LEU A 45 2.96 5.09 -6.18
CA LEU A 45 3.34 3.93 -6.99
C LEU A 45 4.29 4.34 -8.12
N GLU A 46 5.31 3.52 -8.32
CA GLU A 46 6.28 3.61 -9.40
C GLU A 46 6.30 2.29 -10.18
N ALA A 47 6.44 2.39 -11.49
CA ALA A 47 6.57 1.25 -12.38
C ALA A 47 7.26 1.69 -13.68
N THR A 48 7.97 0.77 -14.31
CA THR A 48 8.47 0.92 -15.68
C THR A 48 7.51 0.23 -16.62
N TYR A 49 7.25 0.83 -17.79
CA TYR A 49 6.37 0.24 -18.79
C TYR A 49 6.69 0.77 -20.18
N ASN A 50 6.33 -0.01 -21.20
CA ASN A 50 6.45 0.40 -22.60
C ASN A 50 5.24 1.24 -22.98
N ALA A 51 5.45 2.56 -23.11
CA ALA A 51 4.39 3.48 -23.52
C ALA A 51 4.02 3.36 -25.01
N PHE A 52 4.94 2.79 -25.82
CA PHE A 52 4.90 2.77 -27.29
C PHE A 52 4.73 4.18 -27.90
N ASP A 53 4.88 4.30 -29.22
CA ASP A 53 4.47 5.52 -29.94
C ASP A 53 2.97 5.46 -30.23
N MET A 54 2.18 5.40 -29.15
CA MET A 54 0.72 5.32 -29.22
C MET A 54 0.11 6.72 -29.22
N PRO A 55 -0.83 7.02 -30.14
CA PRO A 55 -1.56 8.27 -30.09
C PRO A 55 -2.36 8.38 -28.79
N LEU A 56 -2.43 9.60 -28.24
CA LEU A 56 -3.25 9.94 -27.06
C LEU A 56 -4.75 10.03 -27.39
N ASP A 57 -5.25 9.17 -28.30
CA ASP A 57 -6.67 9.05 -28.61
C ASP A 57 -7.41 8.44 -27.41
N GLU A 58 -8.27 9.22 -26.77
CA GLU A 58 -8.99 8.83 -25.56
C GLU A 58 -9.87 7.57 -25.73
N SER A 59 -10.25 7.23 -26.96
CA SER A 59 -11.08 6.05 -27.26
C SER A 59 -10.32 4.72 -27.18
N LEU A 60 -8.98 4.73 -27.25
CA LEU A 60 -8.15 3.53 -27.24
C LEU A 60 -7.59 3.23 -25.84
N PRO A 61 -7.43 1.95 -25.45
CA PRO A 61 -6.65 1.57 -24.29
C PRO A 61 -5.21 2.07 -24.42
N HIS A 62 -4.65 2.68 -23.38
CA HIS A 62 -3.30 3.25 -23.40
C HIS A 62 -2.57 2.96 -22.09
N PRO A 63 -1.31 2.47 -22.14
CA PRO A 63 -0.56 2.05 -20.95
C PRO A 63 -0.41 3.17 -19.91
N TRP A 64 -0.02 4.38 -20.34
CA TRP A 64 0.04 5.54 -19.44
C TRP A 64 -1.29 5.84 -18.74
N ARG A 65 -2.44 5.78 -19.43
CA ARG A 65 -3.76 6.07 -18.79
C ARG A 65 -4.16 4.99 -17.79
N ALA A 66 -4.01 3.72 -18.17
CA ALA A 66 -4.25 2.60 -17.27
C ALA A 66 -3.38 2.71 -16.01
N TRP A 67 -2.10 3.04 -16.19
CA TRP A 67 -1.17 3.28 -15.08
C TRP A 67 -1.59 4.46 -14.21
N GLN A 68 -1.98 5.60 -14.79
CA GLN A 68 -2.48 6.75 -14.02
C GLN A 68 -3.70 6.39 -13.17
N TRP A 69 -4.64 5.59 -13.68
CA TRP A 69 -5.79 5.14 -12.90
C TRP A 69 -5.38 4.27 -11.72
N ILE A 70 -4.49 3.29 -11.92
CA ILE A 70 -3.98 2.43 -10.84
C ILE A 70 -3.28 3.27 -9.77
N ARG A 71 -2.43 4.24 -10.18
CA ARG A 71 -1.76 5.16 -9.25
C ARG A 71 -2.75 5.99 -8.44
N GLN A 72 -3.73 6.60 -9.09
CA GLN A 72 -4.71 7.45 -8.42
C GLN A 72 -5.58 6.64 -7.45
N ALA A 73 -5.99 5.43 -7.83
CA ALA A 73 -6.74 4.53 -6.96
C ALA A 73 -5.94 4.13 -5.71
N ALA A 74 -4.68 3.73 -5.88
CA ALA A 74 -3.80 3.39 -4.76
C ALA A 74 -3.56 4.57 -3.83
N ARG A 75 -3.25 5.75 -4.40
CA ARG A 75 -3.06 6.99 -3.66
C ARG A 75 -4.30 7.36 -2.86
N ALA A 76 -5.47 7.40 -3.48
CA ALA A 76 -6.72 7.73 -2.80
C ALA A 76 -6.99 6.81 -1.60
N ARG A 77 -6.72 5.51 -1.76
CA ARG A 77 -6.88 4.54 -0.67
C ARG A 77 -5.87 4.71 0.44
N SER A 78 -4.61 5.01 0.11
CA SER A 78 -3.59 5.26 1.14
C SER A 78 -3.94 6.41 2.08
N LEU A 79 -4.61 7.45 1.56
CA LEU A 79 -5.01 8.65 2.31
C LEU A 79 -6.08 8.39 3.38
N VAL A 80 -6.78 7.26 3.30
CA VAL A 80 -7.82 6.83 4.24
C VAL A 80 -7.46 5.51 4.95
N THR A 81 -6.24 5.01 4.74
CA THR A 81 -5.75 3.75 5.29
C THR A 81 -4.60 4.01 6.23
N CYS A 82 -4.73 3.58 7.48
CA CYS A 82 -3.67 3.66 8.46
C CYS A 82 -2.43 2.95 7.92
N GLU A 83 -1.34 3.70 7.82
CA GLU A 83 -0.10 3.20 7.22
C GLU A 83 0.53 2.10 8.09
N ILE A 84 0.22 2.04 9.40
CA ILE A 84 0.74 1.00 10.29
C ILE A 84 -0.01 -0.31 10.10
N CYS A 85 -1.32 -0.32 10.37
CA CYS A 85 -2.07 -1.57 10.47
C CYS A 85 -3.08 -1.82 9.34
N GLY A 86 -3.24 -0.89 8.40
CA GLY A 86 -4.17 -1.04 7.28
C GLY A 86 -5.64 -0.81 7.64
N SER A 87 -5.96 -0.46 8.89
CA SER A 87 -7.31 -0.08 9.30
C SER A 87 -7.71 1.29 8.74
N ALA A 88 -9.00 1.64 8.76
CA ALA A 88 -9.45 2.98 8.40
C ALA A 88 -8.72 4.05 9.22
N GLY A 89 -8.18 5.05 8.54
CA GLY A 89 -7.39 6.12 9.11
C GLY A 89 -7.74 7.47 8.51
N ARG A 90 -7.16 8.53 9.09
CA ARG A 90 -7.24 9.89 8.55
C ARG A 90 -5.89 10.56 8.68
N ALA A 91 -5.65 11.56 7.86
CA ALA A 91 -4.43 12.38 7.96
C ALA A 91 -4.30 12.98 9.37
N ARG A 92 -3.14 12.82 9.98
CA ARG A 92 -2.73 13.37 11.28
C ARG A 92 -1.41 14.11 11.11
N GLY A 93 -1.24 15.19 11.87
CA GLY A 93 -0.08 16.10 11.77
C GLY A 93 -0.33 17.28 10.83
N GLY A 94 0.58 18.26 10.84
CA GLY A 94 0.60 19.42 9.94
C GLY A 94 1.98 19.62 9.34
N GLY A 95 2.06 19.90 8.04
CA GLY A 95 3.31 20.06 7.27
C GLY A 95 3.52 19.00 6.18
N ASN A 96 4.71 18.95 5.58
CA ASN A 96 5.13 18.04 4.50
C ASN A 96 5.37 16.58 4.94
N ALA A 97 4.70 16.13 6.01
CA ALA A 97 4.85 14.79 6.57
C ALA A 97 3.55 14.34 7.22
N ALA A 98 2.40 14.64 6.60
CA ALA A 98 1.12 14.15 7.09
C ALA A 98 1.17 12.61 7.15
N LEU A 99 0.78 12.02 8.28
CA LEU A 99 0.76 10.56 8.45
C LEU A 99 -0.69 10.12 8.47
N VAL A 100 -1.04 9.03 7.76
CA VAL A 100 -2.40 8.50 7.83
C VAL A 100 -2.48 7.49 8.97
N ARG A 101 -3.24 7.82 10.02
CA ARG A 101 -3.33 7.01 11.25
C ARG A 101 -4.77 6.73 11.65
N CYS A 102 -5.01 5.55 12.20
CA CYS A 102 -6.21 5.23 12.98
C CYS A 102 -6.04 5.71 14.42
N ASP A 103 -7.12 5.71 15.21
CA ASP A 103 -7.07 6.18 16.60
C ASP A 103 -6.16 5.32 17.50
N ARG A 104 -5.92 4.05 17.15
CA ARG A 104 -4.99 3.17 17.89
C ARG A 104 -3.51 3.52 17.69
N HIS A 105 -3.18 4.20 16.59
CA HIS A 105 -1.80 4.53 16.23
C HIS A 105 -1.58 6.03 16.10
N VAL A 106 -2.45 6.85 16.69
CA VAL A 106 -2.36 8.31 16.60
C VAL A 106 -1.12 8.85 17.31
N ASP A 107 -0.74 8.24 18.44
CA ASP A 107 0.40 8.67 19.27
C ASP A 107 1.70 7.91 18.95
N VAL A 108 1.68 7.07 17.91
CA VAL A 108 2.89 6.37 17.46
C VAL A 108 3.77 7.37 16.71
N VAL A 109 4.88 7.72 17.35
CA VAL A 109 5.93 8.58 16.81
C VAL A 109 7.04 7.70 16.24
N TYR A 110 7.33 7.88 14.96
CA TYR A 110 8.55 7.40 14.32
C TYR A 110 8.89 8.37 13.19
N ASP A 111 10.18 8.57 12.90
CA ASP A 111 10.59 9.29 11.70
C ASP A 111 10.63 8.32 10.51
N PRO A 112 9.74 8.46 9.51
CA PRO A 112 9.77 7.61 8.32
C PRO A 112 11.00 7.84 7.42
N ASN A 113 11.73 8.93 7.61
CA ASN A 113 12.94 9.24 6.87
C ASN A 113 14.20 8.73 7.57
N ASP A 114 14.09 8.34 8.84
CA ASP A 114 15.15 7.67 9.58
C ASP A 114 15.01 6.15 9.41
N ASN A 115 15.98 5.55 8.71
CA ASN A 115 15.99 4.12 8.43
C ASN A 115 16.13 3.26 9.69
N GLU A 116 16.71 3.77 10.77
CA GLU A 116 16.88 3.02 12.02
C GLU A 116 15.58 3.00 12.82
N ASP A 117 14.95 4.16 13.01
CA ASP A 117 13.63 4.27 13.63
C ASP A 117 12.56 3.47 12.87
N LEU A 118 12.57 3.54 11.52
CA LEU A 118 11.63 2.78 10.69
C LEU A 118 11.85 1.27 10.79
N ARG A 119 13.10 0.80 10.84
CA ARG A 119 13.39 -0.64 11.02
C ARG A 119 12.96 -1.14 12.40
N GLN A 120 13.25 -0.37 13.45
CA GLN A 120 12.85 -0.71 14.81
C GLN A 120 11.32 -0.73 14.94
N PHE A 121 10.64 0.26 14.35
CA PHE A 121 9.19 0.31 14.27
C PHE A 121 8.59 -0.91 13.55
N LEU A 122 9.15 -1.31 12.40
CA LEU A 122 8.68 -2.49 11.67
C LEU A 122 8.90 -3.79 12.44
N LYS A 123 9.96 -3.91 13.22
CA LYS A 123 10.18 -5.07 14.10
C LYS A 123 9.11 -5.14 15.19
N ASP A 124 8.76 -4.00 15.78
CA ASP A 124 7.82 -3.95 16.90
C ASP A 124 6.36 -4.10 16.46
N TYR A 125 6.02 -3.64 15.26
CA TYR A 125 4.62 -3.55 14.77
C TYR A 125 4.34 -4.28 13.45
N GLY A 126 5.36 -4.54 12.63
CA GLY A 126 5.25 -5.29 11.37
C GLY A 126 5.08 -6.79 11.61
N ASP A 127 5.89 -7.37 12.51
CA ASP A 127 5.73 -8.76 12.95
C ASP A 127 4.40 -8.96 13.70
N GLY A 128 3.93 -7.92 14.41
CA GLY A 128 2.65 -7.90 15.09
C GLY A 128 1.44 -7.99 14.16
N LEU A 129 1.56 -7.57 12.89
CA LEU A 129 0.49 -7.70 11.90
C LEU A 129 0.42 -9.09 11.28
N ASP A 130 1.55 -9.74 11.06
CA ASP A 130 1.59 -11.15 10.68
C ASP A 130 1.03 -12.01 11.84
N PHE A 131 1.41 -11.71 13.09
CA PHE A 131 0.85 -12.37 14.28
C PHE A 131 -0.65 -12.11 14.46
N MET A 132 -1.16 -10.89 14.23
CA MET A 132 -2.60 -10.60 14.32
C MET A 132 -3.42 -11.25 13.19
N GLN A 133 -2.88 -11.36 11.98
CA GLN A 133 -3.54 -12.07 10.88
C GLN A 133 -3.52 -13.58 11.10
N GLU A 134 -2.44 -14.13 11.63
CA GLU A 134 -2.34 -15.54 12.03
C GLU A 134 -3.26 -15.84 13.21
N PHE A 135 -3.33 -14.96 14.21
CA PHE A 135 -4.24 -15.09 15.35
C PHE A 135 -5.71 -14.96 14.94
N GLN A 136 -6.06 -14.06 14.00
CA GLN A 136 -7.40 -13.98 13.42
C GLN A 136 -7.77 -15.20 12.57
N ARG A 137 -6.79 -15.83 11.91
CA ARG A 137 -7.00 -17.10 11.19
C ARG A 137 -7.22 -18.25 12.16
N LEU A 138 -6.43 -18.33 13.22
CA LEU A 138 -6.54 -19.34 14.29
C LEU A 138 -7.83 -19.18 15.11
N SER A 139 -8.31 -17.95 15.33
CA SER A 139 -9.56 -17.70 16.04
C SER A 139 -10.81 -17.89 15.17
N LYS A 140 -10.70 -17.77 13.84
CA LYS A 140 -11.81 -18.10 12.91
C LYS A 140 -11.95 -19.60 12.61
N SER A 141 -10.94 -20.41 12.90
CA SER A 141 -11.00 -21.87 12.74
C SER A 141 -11.54 -22.61 13.97
N GLY A 142 -12.04 -21.87 14.99
CA GLY A 142 -12.52 -22.44 16.25
C GLY A 142 -14.04 -22.55 16.39
N ASP A 143 -14.83 -21.99 15.48
CA ASP A 143 -16.29 -22.10 15.47
C ASP A 143 -16.71 -22.86 14.21
N ASP A 144 -16.73 -24.19 14.32
CA ASP A 144 -17.65 -25.09 13.62
C ASP A 144 -17.26 -26.55 13.96
N HIS A 145 -17.87 -27.14 14.99
CA HIS A 145 -18.71 -28.35 14.88
C HIS A 145 -19.10 -28.87 16.28
N ASP A 146 -20.35 -28.67 16.66
CA ASP A 146 -21.08 -29.60 17.54
C ASP A 146 -22.20 -30.17 16.65
N PRO A 147 -22.15 -31.48 16.36
CA PRO A 147 -23.26 -32.32 16.81
C PRO A 147 -22.84 -33.77 17.14
N ASP A 148 -23.18 -34.25 18.33
CA ASP A 148 -24.25 -35.24 18.64
C ASP A 148 -24.20 -35.65 20.12
#